data_AF-A0A5R8LQK8-F1
#
_entry.id   AF-A0A5R8LQK8-F1
#
_cell.length_a   1.000
_cell.length_b   1.000
_cell.length_c   1.000
_cell.angle_alpha   90.00
_cell.angle_beta   90.00
_cell.angle_gamma   90.00
#
_symmetry.space_group_name_H-M   'P 1'
#
loop_
_entity.id
_entity.type
_entity.pdbx_description
1 polymer ?
#
loop_
_entity_poly.entity_id
_entity_poly.type
_entity_poly.pdbx_seq_one_letter_code
_entity_poly.pdbx_strand_id
1 'polypeptide(L)'
;MLNRKSFDFDWGQFITGILFLVAAFVVLRYPLATLRTVTFIFAVVAIIRGIAVLAGFSTLRQFTGRLAWISLIMGIFDLIIGLIFLLNSGLGVATITMMFAIWFLVDSVGSLFNVGHLRVAGTGWFVVYLILDILAVIVSLMLFMQPVIAAVTLVTLLAMFFVLFGIECIVIAFARRNI
;
A
#
# COMPACT_ATOMS: atom_id res chain seq x y z
N MET A 1 39.80 21.95 1.77
CA MET A 1 40.05 20.54 1.42
C MET A 1 38.85 19.73 1.92
N LEU A 2 37.83 19.55 1.08
CA LEU A 2 36.62 18.82 1.46
C LEU A 2 36.84 17.33 1.23
N ASN A 3 36.71 16.60 2.32
CA ASN A 3 36.93 15.17 2.49
C ASN A 3 36.13 14.35 1.46
N ARG A 4 36.82 13.82 0.43
CA ARG A 4 36.27 12.80 -0.49
C ARG A 4 36.02 11.53 0.32
N LYS A 5 34.81 11.37 0.87
CA LYS A 5 34.37 10.06 1.35
C LYS A 5 34.34 9.12 0.16
N SER A 6 35.01 8.00 0.35
CA SER A 6 35.37 6.99 -0.64
C SER A 6 34.19 6.50 -1.47
N PHE A 7 34.47 6.30 -2.76
CA PHE A 7 33.75 5.48 -3.73
C PHE A 7 33.75 4.01 -3.30
N ASP A 8 33.08 3.71 -2.19
CA ASP A 8 33.05 2.37 -1.61
C ASP A 8 31.65 1.77 -1.73
N PHE A 9 31.60 0.44 -1.84
CA PHE A 9 30.37 -0.33 -1.90
C PHE A 9 29.47 0.01 -0.71
N ASP A 10 28.21 0.36 -0.99
CA ASP A 10 27.27 0.73 0.07
C ASP A 10 26.72 -0.54 0.75
N TRP A 11 27.50 -1.02 1.72
CA TRP A 11 27.15 -2.17 2.56
C TRP A 11 25.78 -2.00 3.25
N GLY A 12 25.40 -0.77 3.58
CA GLY A 12 24.10 -0.49 4.19
C GLY A 12 22.97 -0.87 3.24
N GLN A 13 23.00 -0.36 2.01
CA GLN A 13 21.99 -0.67 1.00
C GLN A 13 21.99 -2.16 0.60
N PHE A 14 23.15 -2.81 0.56
CA PHE A 14 23.22 -4.22 0.25
C PHE A 14 22.53 -5.08 1.32
N ILE A 15 22.82 -4.83 2.61
CA ILE A 15 22.19 -5.55 3.72
C ILE A 15 20.68 -5.27 3.74
N THR A 16 20.26 -4.02 3.56
CA THR A 16 18.84 -3.67 3.45
C THR A 16 18.17 -4.40 2.30
N GLY A 17 18.82 -4.52 1.14
CA GLY A 17 18.29 -5.27 0.00
C GLY A 17 18.09 -6.75 0.30
N ILE A 18 19.07 -7.41 0.91
CA ILE A 18 18.95 -8.80 1.37
C ILE A 18 17.80 -8.94 2.38
N LEU A 19 17.69 -8.00 3.33
CA LEU A 19 16.64 -8.03 4.35
C LEU A 19 15.24 -7.96 3.71
N PHE A 20 15.06 -7.11 2.69
CA PHE A 20 13.81 -7.03 1.93
C PHE A 20 13.50 -8.32 1.16
N LEU A 21 14.49 -8.97 0.55
CA LEU A 21 14.29 -10.26 -0.12
C LEU A 21 13.89 -11.36 0.87
N VAL A 22 14.54 -11.42 2.03
CA VAL A 22 14.18 -12.34 3.11
C VAL A 22 12.76 -12.05 3.62
N ALA A 23 12.42 -10.77 3.81
CA ALA A 23 11.08 -10.37 4.21
C ALA A 23 10.02 -10.81 3.20
N ALA A 24 10.27 -10.66 1.89
CA ALA A 24 9.37 -11.14 0.85
C ALA A 24 9.11 -12.65 0.96
N PHE A 25 10.15 -13.44 1.19
CA PHE A 25 10.03 -14.88 1.38
C PHE A 25 9.20 -15.24 2.64
N VAL A 26 9.47 -14.57 3.76
CA VAL A 26 8.72 -14.76 5.01
C VAL A 26 7.24 -14.42 4.83
N VAL A 27 6.95 -13.31 4.16
CA VAL A 27 5.60 -12.82 3.91
C VAL A 27 4.77 -13.84 3.12
N LEU A 28 5.35 -14.44 2.08
CA LEU A 28 4.70 -15.48 1.28
C LEU A 28 4.54 -16.81 2.03
N ARG A 29 5.50 -17.14 2.91
CA ARG A 29 5.45 -18.39 3.69
C ARG A 29 4.37 -18.36 4.78
N TYR A 30 4.12 -17.20 5.36
CA TYR A 30 3.18 -17.02 6.47
C TYR A 30 2.09 -15.97 6.17
N PRO A 31 1.23 -16.19 5.15
CA PRO A 31 0.28 -15.18 4.68
C PRO A 31 -0.70 -14.71 5.76
N LEU A 32 -1.16 -15.62 6.64
CA LEU A 32 -2.06 -15.26 7.74
C LEU A 32 -1.37 -14.39 8.81
N ALA A 33 -0.10 -14.67 9.11
CA ALA A 33 0.67 -13.87 10.05
C ALA A 33 0.98 -12.47 9.47
N THR A 34 1.30 -12.41 8.18
CA THR A 34 1.44 -11.15 7.43
C THR A 34 0.18 -10.32 7.54
N LEU A 35 -0.98 -10.89 7.22
CA LEU A 35 -2.25 -10.15 7.26
C LEU A 35 -2.54 -9.61 8.66
N ARG A 36 -2.34 -10.40 9.72
CA ARG A 36 -2.50 -9.93 11.10
C ARG A 36 -1.53 -8.79 11.43
N THR A 37 -0.30 -8.87 10.96
CA THR A 37 0.72 -7.82 11.16
C THR A 37 0.34 -6.54 10.43
N VAL A 38 -0.09 -6.65 9.17
CA VAL A 38 -0.61 -5.53 8.39
C VAL A 38 -1.82 -4.92 9.09
N THR A 39 -2.79 -5.73 9.52
CA THR A 39 -3.95 -5.28 10.29
C THR A 39 -3.56 -4.53 11.55
N PHE A 40 -2.58 -5.03 12.30
CA PHE A 40 -2.08 -4.36 13.49
C PHE A 40 -1.47 -2.99 13.16
N ILE A 41 -0.65 -2.90 12.12
CA ILE A 41 -0.07 -1.62 11.67
C ILE A 41 -1.17 -0.65 11.27
N PHE A 42 -2.15 -1.08 10.48
CA PHE A 42 -3.30 -0.25 10.10
C PHE A 42 -4.10 0.21 11.31
N ALA A 43 -4.31 -0.65 12.31
CA ALA A 43 -5.01 -0.30 13.54
C ALA A 43 -4.28 0.80 14.32
N VAL A 44 -2.95 0.66 14.47
CA VAL A 44 -2.11 1.67 15.13
C VAL A 44 -2.15 3.00 14.37
N VAL A 45 -2.02 2.97 13.04
CA VAL A 45 -2.10 4.17 12.20
C VAL A 45 -3.47 4.84 12.30
N ALA A 46 -4.56 4.07 12.30
CA ALA A 46 -5.92 4.59 12.45
C ALA A 46 -6.12 5.29 13.80
N ILE A 47 -5.62 4.70 14.88
CA ILE A 47 -5.67 5.32 16.22
C ILE A 47 -4.87 6.63 16.25
N ILE A 48 -3.63 6.62 15.73
CA ILE A 48 -2.79 7.82 15.68
C ILE A 48 -3.46 8.92 14.87
N ARG A 49 -4.04 8.59 13.70
CA ARG A 49 -4.80 9.53 12.86
C ARG A 49 -6.03 10.07 13.58
N GLY A 50 -6.83 9.20 14.21
CA GLY A 50 -8.01 9.60 14.97
C GLY A 50 -7.65 10.58 16.08
N ILE A 51 -6.60 10.30 16.85
CA ILE A 51 -6.08 11.21 17.89
C ILE A 51 -5.60 12.53 17.29
N ALA A 52 -4.84 12.50 16.19
CA ALA A 52 -4.34 13.70 15.54
C ALA A 52 -5.48 14.60 15.02
N VAL A 53 -6.54 14.02 14.48
CA VAL A 53 -7.73 14.75 14.02
C VAL A 53 -8.49 15.38 15.20
N LEU A 54 -8.63 14.66 16.32
CA LEU A 54 -9.25 15.18 17.54
C LEU A 54 -8.43 16.34 18.13
N ALA A 55 -7.11 16.20 18.21
CA ALA A 55 -6.21 17.25 18.70
C ALA A 55 -6.17 18.47 17.77
N GLY A 56 -6.26 18.27 16.46
CA GLY A 56 -6.25 19.33 15.45
C GLY A 56 -7.60 20.03 15.26
N PHE A 57 -8.68 19.57 15.91
CA PHE A 57 -10.03 20.06 15.68
C PHE A 57 -10.20 21.56 15.97
N SER A 58 -9.56 22.07 17.03
CA SER A 58 -9.61 23.50 17.37
C SER A 58 -9.06 24.39 16.26
N THR A 59 -7.98 23.94 15.62
CA THR A 59 -7.32 24.65 14.52
C THR A 59 -8.13 24.51 13.24
N LEU A 60 -8.58 23.29 12.90
CA LEU A 60 -9.42 23.02 11.72
C LEU A 60 -10.73 23.83 11.74
N ARG A 61 -11.36 23.95 12.91
CA ARG A 61 -12.61 24.71 13.06
C ARG A 61 -12.45 26.20 12.70
N GLN A 62 -11.28 26.78 12.93
CA GLN A 62 -11.00 28.19 12.63
C GLN A 62 -10.79 28.44 11.12
N PHE A 63 -10.25 27.45 10.38
CA PHE A 63 -9.93 27.62 8.94
C PHE A 63 -10.99 27.07 7.99
N THR A 64 -11.66 25.97 8.31
CA THR A 64 -12.52 25.23 7.36
C THR A 64 -13.99 25.10 7.80
N GLY A 65 -14.36 25.65 8.96
CA GLY A 65 -15.75 25.74 9.40
C GLY A 65 -16.50 24.40 9.40
N ARG A 66 -17.47 24.21 8.49
CA ARG A 66 -18.33 23.01 8.41
C ARG A 66 -17.57 21.72 8.06
N LEU A 67 -16.45 21.82 7.32
CA LEU A 67 -15.60 20.67 6.99
C LEU A 67 -14.84 20.12 8.20
N ALA A 68 -14.62 20.94 9.24
CA ALA A 68 -14.00 20.50 10.48
C ALA A 68 -14.88 19.49 11.23
N TRP A 69 -16.21 19.64 11.17
CA TRP A 69 -17.15 18.68 11.76
C TRP A 69 -17.12 17.32 11.07
N ILE A 70 -17.04 17.31 9.73
CA ILE A 70 -16.92 16.06 8.95
C ILE A 70 -15.60 15.36 9.31
N SER A 71 -14.51 16.12 9.40
CA SER A 71 -13.20 15.59 9.80
C SER A 71 -13.24 14.97 11.19
N LEU A 72 -13.88 15.63 12.17
CA LEU A 72 -14.01 15.10 13.53
C LEU A 72 -14.76 13.77 13.57
N ILE A 73 -15.86 13.65 12.81
CA ILE A 73 -16.59 12.38 12.70
C ILE A 73 -15.69 11.29 12.13
N MET A 74 -14.96 11.57 11.05
CA MET A 74 -14.00 10.62 10.45
C MET A 74 -12.91 10.21 11.44
N GLY A 75 -12.37 11.15 12.22
CA GLY A 75 -11.35 10.85 13.24
C GLY A 75 -11.87 9.94 14.36
N ILE A 76 -13.13 10.12 14.79
CA ILE A 76 -13.78 9.22 15.76
C ILE A 76 -13.97 7.83 15.14
N PHE A 77 -14.43 7.76 13.89
CA PHE A 77 -14.55 6.48 13.16
C PHE A 77 -13.20 5.75 13.07
N ASP A 78 -12.13 6.44 12.72
CA ASP A 78 -10.78 5.87 12.65
C ASP A 78 -10.34 5.28 14.00
N LEU A 79 -10.64 5.97 15.11
CA LEU A 79 -10.29 5.52 16.45
C LEU A 79 -11.09 4.27 16.84
N ILE A 80 -12.40 4.23 16.55
CA ILE A 80 -13.26 3.08 16.79
C ILE A 80 -12.81 1.88 15.97
N ILE A 81 -12.59 2.06 14.67
CA ILE A 81 -12.15 1.00 13.76
C ILE A 81 -10.79 0.45 14.19
N GLY A 82 -9.85 1.34 14.50
CA GLY A 82 -8.54 0.95 15.00
C GLY A 82 -8.61 0.12 16.28
N LEU A 83 -9.46 0.53 17.23
CA LEU A 83 -9.65 -0.24 18.46
C LEU A 83 -10.28 -1.62 18.20
N ILE A 84 -11.27 -1.71 17.32
CA ILE A 84 -11.89 -2.99 16.92
C ILE A 84 -10.85 -3.93 16.31
N PHE A 85 -9.97 -3.41 15.45
CA PHE A 85 -8.94 -4.23 14.80
C PHE A 85 -7.89 -4.74 15.79
N LEU A 86 -7.55 -3.96 16.81
CA LEU A 86 -6.66 -4.41 17.89
C LEU A 86 -7.28 -5.51 18.75
N LEU A 87 -8.56 -5.36 19.10
CA LEU A 87 -9.27 -6.32 19.95
C LEU A 87 -9.64 -7.60 19.21
N ASN A 88 -9.92 -7.51 17.91
CA ASN A 88 -10.28 -8.65 17.08
C ASN A 88 -9.52 -8.63 15.74
N SER A 89 -8.37 -9.30 15.73
CA SER A 89 -7.55 -9.44 14.53
C SER A 89 -8.28 -10.13 13.37
N GLY A 90 -9.26 -11.01 13.66
CA GLY A 90 -10.02 -11.69 12.62
C GLY A 90 -10.90 -10.73 11.83
N LEU A 91 -11.63 -9.86 12.53
CA LEU A 91 -12.41 -8.80 11.90
C LEU A 91 -11.52 -7.82 11.13
N GLY A 92 -10.39 -7.40 11.71
CA GLY A 92 -9.50 -6.48 11.04
C GLY A 92 -8.87 -7.05 9.75
N VAL A 93 -8.54 -8.35 9.73
CA VAL A 93 -8.07 -9.02 8.50
C VAL A 93 -9.18 -9.06 7.46
N ALA A 94 -10.41 -9.42 7.84
CA ALA A 94 -11.55 -9.44 6.93
C ALA A 94 -11.85 -8.05 6.34
N THR A 95 -11.84 -7.01 7.17
CA THR A 95 -12.12 -5.64 6.73
C THR A 95 -11.03 -5.13 5.80
N ILE A 96 -9.74 -5.28 6.12
CA ILE A 96 -8.66 -4.81 5.24
C ILE A 96 -8.67 -5.54 3.90
N THR A 97 -8.98 -6.83 3.92
CA THR A 97 -9.11 -7.64 2.72
C THR A 97 -10.24 -7.14 1.83
N MET A 98 -11.42 -6.84 2.40
CA MET A 98 -12.53 -6.27 1.64
C MET A 98 -12.23 -4.86 1.15
N MET A 99 -11.62 -4.01 1.98
CA MET A 99 -11.20 -2.67 1.61
C MET A 99 -10.23 -2.71 0.42
N PHE A 100 -9.27 -3.65 0.44
CA PHE A 100 -8.35 -3.86 -0.67
C PHE A 100 -9.09 -4.27 -1.95
N ALA A 101 -10.04 -5.21 -1.88
CA ALA A 101 -10.82 -5.61 -3.05
C ALA A 101 -11.66 -4.46 -3.62
N ILE A 102 -12.33 -3.69 -2.77
CA ILE A 102 -13.11 -2.51 -3.19
C ILE A 102 -12.19 -1.45 -3.80
N TRP A 103 -11.07 -1.14 -3.15
CA TRP A 103 -10.11 -0.17 -3.66
C TRP A 103 -9.55 -0.59 -5.02
N PHE A 104 -9.17 -1.86 -5.16
CA PHE A 104 -8.64 -2.40 -6.42
C PHE A 104 -9.70 -2.40 -7.54
N LEU A 105 -10.98 -2.62 -7.21
CA LEU A 105 -12.10 -2.49 -8.15
C LEU A 105 -12.26 -1.04 -8.62
N VAL A 106 -12.26 -0.09 -7.68
CA VAL A 106 -12.37 1.35 -8.01
C VAL A 106 -11.19 1.81 -8.86
N ASP A 107 -9.98 1.37 -8.52
CA ASP A 107 -8.75 1.68 -9.26
C ASP A 107 -8.79 1.11 -10.69
N SER A 108 -9.16 -0.16 -10.84
CA SER A 108 -9.26 -0.82 -12.15
C SER A 108 -10.30 -0.15 -13.05
N VAL A 109 -11.47 0.19 -12.48
CA VAL A 109 -12.54 0.89 -13.22
C VAL A 109 -12.11 2.32 -13.58
N GLY A 110 -11.43 3.02 -12.68
CA GLY A 110 -10.88 4.35 -12.92
C GLY A 110 -9.83 4.37 -14.04
N SER A 111 -8.92 3.38 -14.05
CA SER A 111 -7.91 3.18 -15.09
C SER A 111 -8.56 3.02 -16.47
N LEU A 112 -9.59 2.17 -16.56
CA LEU A 112 -10.32 1.92 -17.80
C LEU A 112 -10.94 3.19 -18.40
N PHE A 113 -11.47 4.10 -17.56
CA PHE A 113 -11.97 5.40 -18.03
C PHE A 113 -10.86 6.31 -18.54
N ASN A 114 -9.66 6.21 -17.98
CA ASN A 114 -8.53 7.05 -18.35
C ASN A 114 -7.74 6.53 -19.57
N VAL A 115 -7.91 5.26 -19.94
CA VAL A 115 -7.20 4.62 -21.06
C VAL A 115 -7.41 5.34 -22.40
N GLY A 116 -8.50 6.10 -22.54
CA GLY A 116 -8.77 6.94 -23.72
C GLY A 116 -7.66 7.97 -24.00
N HIS A 117 -7.00 8.50 -22.98
CA HIS A 117 -5.89 9.46 -23.14
C HIS A 117 -4.64 8.82 -23.74
N LEU A 118 -4.46 7.50 -23.60
CA LEU A 118 -3.29 6.79 -24.16
C LEU A 118 -3.32 6.68 -25.68
N ARG A 119 -4.44 7.01 -26.36
CA ARG A 119 -4.48 7.08 -27.83
C ARG A 119 -3.46 8.08 -28.39
N VAL A 120 -3.08 9.09 -27.62
CA VAL A 120 -2.08 10.09 -28.00
C VAL A 120 -0.66 9.50 -28.07
N ALA A 121 -0.38 8.43 -27.31
CA ALA A 121 0.91 7.75 -27.29
C ALA A 121 1.06 6.65 -28.38
N GLY A 122 -0.01 6.36 -29.13
CA GLY A 122 -0.01 5.40 -30.23
C GLY A 122 -1.01 4.25 -30.06
N THR A 123 -1.61 3.81 -31.17
CA THR A 123 -2.69 2.82 -31.21
C THR A 123 -2.30 1.45 -30.63
N GLY A 124 -1.04 1.03 -30.76
CA GLY A 124 -0.56 -0.24 -30.21
C GLY A 124 -0.59 -0.27 -28.68
N TRP A 125 -0.08 0.79 -28.04
CA TRP A 125 -0.10 0.94 -26.58
C TRP A 125 -1.53 1.03 -26.05
N PHE A 126 -2.41 1.75 -26.76
CA PHE A 126 -3.82 1.83 -26.41
C PHE A 126 -4.49 0.44 -26.33
N VAL A 127 -4.25 -0.45 -27.30
CA VAL A 127 -4.85 -1.79 -27.31
C VAL A 127 -4.32 -2.65 -26.16
N VAL A 128 -3.01 -2.62 -25.92
CA VAL A 128 -2.40 -3.40 -24.82
C VAL A 128 -2.96 -2.95 -23.47
N TYR A 129 -2.97 -1.65 -23.19
CA TYR A 129 -3.50 -1.12 -21.93
C TYR A 129 -4.99 -1.41 -21.78
N LEU A 130 -5.79 -1.30 -22.84
CA LEU A 130 -7.22 -1.63 -22.79
C LEU A 130 -7.45 -3.10 -22.40
N ILE A 131 -6.68 -4.03 -22.95
CA ILE A 131 -6.77 -5.46 -22.59
C ILE A 131 -6.38 -5.66 -21.12
N LEU A 132 -5.30 -5.03 -20.67
CA LEU A 132 -4.83 -5.13 -19.28
C LEU A 132 -5.86 -4.55 -18.29
N ASP A 133 -6.48 -3.42 -18.59
CA ASP A 133 -7.51 -2.81 -17.75
C ASP A 133 -8.77 -3.69 -17.66
N ILE A 134 -9.21 -4.28 -18.78
CA ILE A 134 -10.34 -5.22 -18.77
C ILE A 134 -10.02 -6.44 -17.90
N LEU A 135 -8.80 -7.00 -18.01
CA LEU A 135 -8.36 -8.09 -17.16
C LEU A 135 -8.30 -7.67 -15.69
N ALA A 136 -7.81 -6.47 -15.38
CA ALA A 136 -7.77 -5.93 -14.03
C ALA A 136 -9.18 -5.81 -13.42
N VAL A 137 -10.15 -5.32 -14.20
CA VAL A 137 -11.56 -5.26 -13.78
C VAL A 137 -12.10 -6.67 -13.47
N ILE A 138 -11.86 -7.66 -14.33
CA ILE A 138 -12.29 -9.04 -14.10
C ILE A 138 -11.67 -9.59 -12.81
N VAL A 139 -10.34 -9.44 -12.65
CA VAL A 139 -9.63 -9.88 -11.45
C VAL A 139 -10.22 -9.20 -10.21
N SER A 140 -10.41 -7.89 -10.23
CA SER A 140 -10.96 -7.13 -9.11
C SER A 140 -12.36 -7.59 -8.69
N LEU A 141 -13.22 -7.95 -9.66
CA LEU A 141 -14.53 -8.51 -9.39
C LEU A 141 -14.42 -9.89 -8.71
N MET A 142 -13.47 -10.72 -9.15
CA MET A 142 -13.18 -12.00 -8.49
C MET A 142 -12.70 -11.81 -7.04
N LEU A 143 -11.82 -10.82 -6.80
CA LEU A 143 -11.33 -10.49 -5.45
C LEU A 143 -12.49 -10.06 -4.53
N PHE A 144 -13.43 -9.26 -5.06
CA PHE A 144 -14.59 -8.81 -4.31
C PHE A 144 -15.53 -9.97 -3.93
N MET A 145 -15.74 -10.92 -4.86
CA MET A 145 -16.61 -12.08 -4.61
C MET A 145 -15.98 -13.13 -3.68
N GLN A 146 -14.65 -13.21 -3.65
CA GLN A 146 -13.91 -14.20 -2.87
C GLN A 146 -12.85 -13.52 -1.99
N PRO A 147 -13.20 -13.13 -0.75
CA PRO A 147 -12.29 -12.40 0.12
C PRO A 147 -11.02 -13.20 0.44
N VAL A 148 -11.06 -14.53 0.45
CA VAL A 148 -9.85 -15.35 0.64
C VAL A 148 -8.83 -15.11 -0.48
N ILE A 149 -9.28 -14.98 -1.73
CA ILE A 149 -8.40 -14.66 -2.85
C ILE A 149 -7.86 -13.23 -2.72
N ALA A 150 -8.71 -12.27 -2.34
CA ALA A 150 -8.27 -10.90 -2.06
C ALA A 150 -7.14 -10.84 -1.01
N ALA A 151 -7.25 -11.64 0.05
CA ALA A 151 -6.26 -11.71 1.11
C ALA A 151 -4.91 -12.24 0.59
N VAL A 152 -4.94 -13.32 -0.20
CA VAL A 152 -3.73 -13.91 -0.81
C VAL A 152 -3.10 -12.95 -1.81
N THR A 153 -3.91 -12.29 -2.65
CA THR A 153 -3.44 -11.29 -3.62
C THR A 153 -2.77 -10.11 -2.92
N LEU A 154 -3.35 -9.59 -1.85
CA LEU A 154 -2.76 -8.52 -1.04
C LEU A 154 -1.38 -8.92 -0.52
N VAL A 155 -1.25 -10.10 0.09
CA VAL A 155 0.03 -10.63 0.60
C VAL A 155 1.04 -10.81 -0.53
N THR A 156 0.58 -11.32 -1.67
CA THR A 156 1.45 -11.58 -2.82
C THR A 156 1.97 -10.27 -3.42
N LEU A 157 1.12 -9.25 -3.53
CA LEU A 157 1.53 -7.90 -3.97
C LEU A 157 2.52 -7.27 -3.00
N LEU A 158 2.27 -7.37 -1.69
CA LEU A 158 3.20 -6.88 -0.68
C LEU A 158 4.57 -7.55 -0.80
N ALA A 159 4.60 -8.86 -1.02
CA ALA A 159 5.84 -9.59 -1.27
C ALA A 159 6.54 -9.14 -2.56
N MET A 160 5.79 -8.92 -3.64
CA MET A 160 6.35 -8.37 -4.89
C MET A 160 7.00 -6.99 -4.65
N PHE A 161 6.38 -6.11 -3.88
CA PHE A 161 6.98 -4.83 -3.50
C PHE A 161 8.29 -5.02 -2.72
N PHE A 162 8.33 -5.94 -1.76
CA PHE A 162 9.57 -6.24 -1.04
C PHE A 162 10.66 -6.81 -1.96
N VAL A 163 10.31 -7.64 -2.95
CA VAL A 163 11.27 -8.10 -3.95
C VAL A 163 11.81 -6.93 -4.77
N LEU A 164 10.94 -6.05 -5.28
CA LEU A 164 11.33 -4.89 -6.08
C LEU A 164 12.25 -3.95 -5.30
N PHE A 165 11.88 -3.58 -4.07
CA PHE A 165 12.72 -2.74 -3.22
C PHE A 165 14.03 -3.43 -2.83
N GLY A 166 14.01 -4.75 -2.63
CA GLY A 166 15.21 -5.54 -2.38
C GLY A 166 16.19 -5.48 -3.54
N ILE A 167 15.70 -5.69 -4.77
CA ILE A 167 16.50 -5.59 -6.00
C ILE A 167 17.00 -4.16 -6.19
N GLU A 168 16.14 -3.15 -6.00
CA GLU A 168 16.53 -1.74 -6.11
C GLU A 168 17.67 -1.39 -5.15
N CYS A 169 17.58 -1.76 -3.88
CA CYS A 169 18.64 -1.52 -2.90
C CYS A 169 19.96 -2.21 -3.28
N ILE A 170 19.90 -3.45 -3.77
CA ILE A 170 21.10 -4.16 -4.24
C ILE A 170 21.71 -3.43 -5.44
N VAL A 171 20.89 -3.02 -6.41
CA VAL A 171 21.34 -2.29 -7.60
C VAL A 171 22.02 -0.99 -7.18
N ILE A 172 21.43 -0.21 -6.26
CA ILE A 172 22.03 1.06 -5.81
C ILE A 172 23.34 0.81 -5.04
N ALA A 173 23.42 -0.26 -4.25
CA ALA A 173 24.64 -0.62 -3.53
C ALA A 173 25.83 -0.87 -4.47
N PHE A 174 25.56 -1.50 -5.62
CA PHE A 174 26.56 -1.68 -6.69
C PHE A 174 26.73 -0.43 -7.56
N ALA A 175 25.69 0.36 -7.80
CA ALA A 175 25.78 1.55 -8.65
C ALA A 175 26.59 2.68 -8.00
N ARG A 176 26.49 2.87 -6.67
CA ARG A 176 27.32 3.85 -5.92
C ARG A 176 28.82 3.53 -5.95
N ARG A 177 29.20 2.29 -6.24
CA ARG A 177 30.59 1.89 -6.48
C ARG A 177 31.13 2.41 -7.82
N ASN A 178 30.24 2.64 -8.80
CA ASN A 178 30.60 2.87 -10.21
C ASN A 178 30.47 4.33 -10.69
N ILE A 179 29.99 5.24 -9.84
CA ILE A 179 29.98 6.69 -10.06
C ILE A 179 31.11 7.26 -9.24
#